data_AF-A0A351K602-F1
#
_entry.id   AF-A0A351K602-F1
#
_cell.length_a   1.000
_cell.length_b   1.000
_cell.length_c   1.000
_cell.angle_alpha   90.00
_cell.angle_beta   90.00
_cell.angle_gamma   90.00
#
_symmetry.space_group_name_H-M   'P 1'
#
loop_
_entity.id
_entity.type
_entity.pdbx_description
1 polymer ?
#
loop_
_entity_poly.entity_id
_entity_poly.type
_entity_poly.pdbx_seq_one_letter_code
_entity_poly.pdbx_strand_id
1 'polypeptide(L)'
;MAFDSAPFSAHRPRRLRSTPAMRDLVAETRIDVQDLVAPLFVQEYAANPVPISSLPGVVQHTVDSLRREVNELAELGVRSVMLFGIPEHKDATGSSSCATNGIAQVALGKLRADVGDDVVLIADTCVCEYTDHGHCGIVDEQGVVNNDATLGLYAATAVAKADAG
;
A
#
# COMPACT_ATOMS: atom_id res chain seq x y z
N MET A 1 -8.42 -35.02 9.55
CA MET A 1 -7.27 -35.95 9.60
C MET A 1 -6.69 -35.90 11.00
N ALA A 2 -6.74 -36.99 11.75
CA ALA A 2 -6.03 -37.09 13.02
C ALA A 2 -4.56 -37.40 12.71
N PHE A 3 -3.64 -36.55 13.17
CA PHE A 3 -2.21 -36.85 13.11
C PHE A 3 -1.93 -37.97 14.11
N ASP A 4 -1.65 -39.17 13.60
CA ASP A 4 -1.31 -40.32 14.40
C ASP A 4 0.08 -40.10 15.04
N SER A 5 0.11 -39.99 16.36
CA SER A 5 1.32 -39.59 17.08
C SER A 5 2.19 -40.81 17.35
N ALA A 6 3.24 -41.00 16.55
CA ALA A 6 4.23 -42.03 16.80
C ALA A 6 4.92 -41.83 18.18
N PRO A 7 5.29 -42.92 18.89
CA PRO A 7 5.88 -42.83 20.23
C PRO A 7 7.15 -41.96 20.23
N PHE A 8 7.37 -41.19 21.31
CA PHE A 8 8.41 -40.16 21.43
C PHE A 8 9.85 -40.65 21.09
N SER A 9 10.15 -41.93 21.30
CA SER A 9 11.44 -42.52 20.93
C SER A 9 11.64 -42.65 19.40
N ALA A 10 10.55 -42.89 18.66
CA ALA A 10 10.50 -43.01 17.20
C ALA A 10 10.31 -41.64 16.52
N HIS A 11 9.48 -40.76 17.09
CA HIS A 11 9.21 -39.42 16.56
C HIS A 11 10.18 -38.39 17.16
N ARG A 12 11.26 -38.09 16.43
CA ARG A 12 12.29 -37.12 16.86
C ARG A 12 12.38 -35.94 15.87
N PRO A 13 11.56 -34.89 16.03
CA PRO A 13 11.57 -33.71 15.16
C PRO A 13 12.94 -33.02 15.06
N ARG A 14 13.80 -33.17 16.08
CA ARG A 14 15.17 -32.65 16.06
C ARG A 14 16.03 -33.24 14.93
N ARG A 15 15.71 -34.42 14.39
CA ARG A 15 16.45 -35.01 13.25
C ARG A 15 16.44 -34.07 12.03
N LEU A 16 15.28 -33.47 11.73
CA LEU A 16 15.08 -32.53 10.63
C LEU A 16 15.59 -31.10 10.93
N ARG A 17 16.18 -30.86 12.11
CA ARG A 17 16.69 -29.54 12.52
C ARG A 17 18.21 -29.52 12.73
N SER A 18 18.88 -30.62 12.38
CA SER A 18 20.27 -30.90 12.70
C SER A 18 21.28 -29.99 11.99
N THR A 19 21.01 -29.59 10.75
CA THR A 19 21.89 -28.72 9.96
C THR A 19 21.07 -27.63 9.25
N PRO A 20 21.69 -26.50 8.85
CA PRO A 20 21.04 -25.52 7.98
C PRO A 20 20.45 -26.16 6.72
N ALA A 21 21.25 -26.94 5.98
CA ALA A 21 20.80 -27.62 4.76
C ALA A 21 19.59 -28.55 4.98
N MET A 22 19.52 -29.25 6.11
CA MET A 22 18.36 -30.09 6.45
C MET A 22 17.11 -29.26 6.73
N ARG A 23 17.25 -28.11 7.41
CA ARG A 23 16.13 -27.20 7.66
C ARG A 23 15.63 -26.58 6.36
N ASP A 24 16.53 -26.20 5.46
CA ASP A 24 16.15 -25.61 4.16
C ASP A 24 15.43 -26.61 3.25
N LEU A 25 15.81 -27.90 3.32
CA LEU A 25 15.15 -28.99 2.58
C LEU A 25 13.70 -29.21 3.02
N VAL A 26 13.41 -29.07 4.32
CA VAL A 26 12.08 -29.34 4.89
C VAL A 26 11.27 -28.09 5.19
N ALA A 27 11.79 -26.90 4.86
CA ALA A 27 11.08 -25.65 5.10
C ALA A 27 9.79 -25.60 4.28
N GLU A 28 8.66 -25.43 4.97
CA GLU A 28 7.32 -25.42 4.37
C GLU A 28 6.95 -24.08 3.74
N THR A 29 7.62 -23.01 4.15
CA THR A 29 7.34 -21.64 3.71
C THR A 29 8.63 -20.95 3.30
N ARG A 30 8.57 -20.27 2.16
CA ARG A 30 9.62 -19.38 1.65
C ARG A 30 8.95 -18.04 1.35
N ILE A 31 9.67 -16.95 1.59
CA ILE A 31 9.25 -15.60 1.23
C ILE A 31 10.20 -15.15 0.14
N ASP A 32 9.64 -14.72 -0.99
CA ASP A 32 10.36 -14.10 -2.09
C ASP A 32 10.11 -12.59 -2.09
N VAL A 33 10.98 -11.82 -2.74
CA VAL A 33 10.77 -10.37 -2.90
C VAL A 33 9.50 -10.07 -3.68
N GLN A 34 9.07 -10.98 -4.56
CA GLN A 34 7.83 -10.87 -5.32
C GLN A 34 6.56 -10.96 -4.46
N ASP A 35 6.66 -11.48 -3.23
CA ASP A 35 5.54 -11.54 -2.28
C ASP A 35 5.28 -10.19 -1.58
N LEU A 36 6.16 -9.21 -1.79
CA LEU A 36 6.14 -7.94 -1.05
C LEU A 36 5.37 -6.85 -1.80
N VAL A 37 4.59 -6.08 -1.05
CA VAL A 37 3.96 -4.82 -1.48
C VAL A 37 4.54 -3.69 -0.64
N ALA A 38 5.12 -2.67 -1.28
CA ALA A 38 5.66 -1.51 -0.57
C ALA A 38 4.62 -0.40 -0.44
N PRO A 39 4.15 -0.04 0.77
CA PRO A 39 3.29 1.11 0.98
C PRO A 39 4.10 2.41 0.92
N LEU A 40 3.68 3.35 0.09
CA LEU A 40 4.37 4.62 -0.15
C LEU A 40 3.40 5.80 0.03
N PHE A 41 3.89 6.86 0.67
CA PHE A 41 3.14 8.07 0.94
C PHE A 41 3.63 9.20 0.05
N VAL A 42 2.72 9.92 -0.61
CA VAL A 42 3.07 11.06 -1.46
C VAL A 42 2.32 12.30 -1.01
N GLN A 43 3.06 13.37 -0.71
CA GLN A 43 2.50 14.61 -0.20
C GLN A 43 2.44 15.69 -1.28
N GLU A 44 1.29 16.34 -1.37
CA GLU A 44 1.08 17.46 -2.29
C GLU A 44 1.93 18.67 -1.87
N TYR A 45 2.56 19.31 -2.86
CA TYR A 45 3.43 20.50 -2.70
C TYR A 45 4.60 20.37 -1.70
N ALA A 46 4.99 19.15 -1.32
CA ALA A 46 6.22 18.95 -0.55
C ALA A 46 7.45 19.32 -1.40
N ALA A 47 8.29 20.22 -0.89
CA ALA A 47 9.54 20.61 -1.55
C ALA A 47 10.64 19.53 -1.42
N ASN A 48 10.61 18.77 -0.31
CA ASN A 48 11.52 17.69 0.00
C ASN A 48 10.75 16.56 0.72
N PRO A 49 11.26 15.31 0.73
CA PRO A 49 10.64 14.23 1.49
C PRO A 49 10.53 14.59 2.98
N VAL A 50 9.38 14.32 3.58
CA VAL A 50 9.08 14.68 4.97
C VAL A 50 9.09 13.42 5.84
N PRO A 51 10.01 13.27 6.82
CA PRO A 51 10.03 12.11 7.70
C PRO A 51 8.75 11.95 8.53
N ILE A 52 8.26 10.71 8.64
CA ILE A 52 7.15 10.38 9.52
C ILE A 52 7.73 9.98 10.89
N SER A 53 7.55 10.85 11.90
CA SER A 53 8.19 10.68 13.21
C SER A 53 7.84 9.37 13.92
N SER A 54 6.63 8.85 13.73
CA SER A 54 6.16 7.58 14.28
C SER A 54 6.61 6.35 13.49
N LEU A 55 7.17 6.53 12.29
CA LEU A 55 7.65 5.46 11.40
C LEU A 55 9.09 5.74 10.96
N PRO A 56 10.09 5.46 11.81
CA PRO A 56 11.49 5.70 11.48
C PRO A 56 11.90 5.03 10.17
N GLY A 57 12.49 5.80 9.26
CA GLY A 57 12.90 5.35 7.92
C GLY A 57 11.83 5.54 6.84
N VAL A 58 10.60 5.88 7.20
CA VAL A 58 9.52 6.18 6.25
C VAL A 58 9.34 7.68 6.10
N VAL A 59 9.08 8.12 4.88
CA VAL A 59 8.86 9.53 4.53
C VAL A 59 7.56 9.69 3.74
N GLN A 60 7.02 10.91 3.78
CA GLN A 60 6.06 11.39 2.79
C GLN A 60 6.88 11.95 1.64
N HIS A 61 6.84 11.27 0.50
CA HIS A 61 7.62 11.60 -0.67
C HIS A 61 7.07 12.84 -1.39
N THR A 62 7.98 13.62 -1.98
CA THR A 62 7.63 14.41 -3.17
C THR A 62 7.42 13.46 -4.34
N VAL A 63 6.71 13.90 -5.37
CA VAL A 63 6.49 13.08 -6.58
C VAL A 63 7.81 12.60 -7.20
N ASP A 64 8.85 13.43 -7.26
CA ASP A 64 10.14 13.02 -7.84
C ASP A 64 10.92 12.05 -6.94
N SER A 65 10.83 12.19 -5.62
CA SER A 65 11.42 11.21 -4.71
C SER A 65 10.66 9.89 -4.71
N LEU A 66 9.35 9.90 -4.91
CA LEU A 66 8.53 8.70 -5.05
C LEU A 66 8.93 7.91 -6.30
N ARG A 67 9.09 8.61 -7.43
CA ARG A 67 9.54 7.98 -8.69
C ARG A 67 10.89 7.29 -8.52
N ARG A 68 11.85 7.94 -7.85
CA ARG A 68 13.15 7.33 -7.54
C ARG A 68 13.00 6.09 -6.65
N GLU A 69 12.24 6.19 -5.56
CA GLU A 69 11.98 5.07 -4.64
C GLU A 69 11.39 3.86 -5.37
N VAL A 70 10.38 4.07 -6.22
CA VAL A 70 9.73 2.96 -6.96
C VAL A 70 10.69 2.30 -7.95
N ASN A 71 11.57 3.07 -8.62
CA ASN A 71 12.59 2.50 -9.48
C ASN A 71 13.64 1.70 -8.69
N GLU A 72 14.11 2.21 -7.55
CA GLU A 72 15.04 1.50 -6.67
C GLU A 72 14.42 0.19 -6.13
N LEU A 73 13.13 0.21 -5.75
CA LEU A 73 12.38 -0.97 -5.35
C LEU A 73 12.27 -2.00 -6.50
N ALA A 74 12.02 -1.54 -7.73
CA ALA A 74 11.97 -2.41 -8.90
C ALA A 74 13.33 -3.08 -9.18
N GLU A 75 14.44 -2.35 -9.04
CA GLU A 75 15.80 -2.89 -9.16
C GLU A 75 16.10 -3.96 -8.10
N LEU A 76 15.53 -3.82 -6.89
CA LEU A 76 15.60 -4.83 -5.82
C LEU A 76 14.67 -6.03 -6.05
N GLY A 77 13.78 -5.96 -7.04
CA GLY A 77 12.85 -7.02 -7.41
C GLY A 77 11.46 -6.90 -6.80
N VAL A 78 11.15 -5.80 -6.09
CA VAL A 78 9.79 -5.54 -5.57
C VAL A 78 8.92 -5.08 -6.74
N ARG A 79 7.84 -5.82 -7.01
CA ARG A 79 6.98 -5.63 -8.19
C ARG A 79 5.60 -5.08 -7.87
N SER A 80 5.36 -4.63 -6.65
CA SER A 80 4.05 -4.10 -6.23
C SER A 80 4.22 -2.97 -5.23
N VAL A 81 3.52 -1.86 -5.46
CA VAL A 81 3.50 -0.70 -4.55
C VAL A 81 2.07 -0.26 -4.26
N MET A 82 1.80 0.17 -3.03
CA MET A 82 0.51 0.69 -2.58
C MET A 82 0.65 2.18 -2.30
N LEU A 83 -0.11 3.01 -3.01
CA LEU A 83 0.04 4.46 -2.95
C LEU A 83 -1.01 5.10 -2.05
N PHE A 84 -0.54 5.92 -1.11
CA PHE A 84 -1.34 6.80 -0.26
C PHE A 84 -1.03 8.26 -0.58
N GLY A 85 -2.04 9.00 -1.06
CA GLY A 85 -1.92 10.42 -1.36
C GLY A 85 -2.31 11.28 -0.16
N ILE A 86 -1.47 12.28 0.17
CA ILE A 86 -1.69 13.23 1.25
C ILE A 86 -1.96 14.60 0.61
N PRO A 87 -3.24 15.02 0.50
CA PRO A 87 -3.59 16.27 -0.17
C PRO A 87 -3.20 17.47 0.70
N GLU A 88 -2.98 18.62 0.05
CA GLU A 88 -2.75 19.88 0.77
C GLU A 88 -4.04 20.35 1.47
N HIS A 89 -5.18 20.19 0.79
CA HIS A 89 -6.48 20.61 1.29
C HIS A 89 -7.42 19.44 1.53
N LYS A 90 -8.12 19.50 2.67
CA LYS A 90 -9.14 18.54 3.09
C LYS A 90 -10.47 19.24 3.27
N ASP A 91 -11.56 18.57 2.93
CA ASP A 91 -12.93 19.08 3.08
C ASP A 91 -13.86 18.00 3.63
N ALA A 92 -15.07 18.35 4.06
CA ALA A 92 -16.01 17.40 4.69
C ALA A 92 -16.43 16.20 3.79
N THR A 93 -16.16 16.27 2.49
CA THR A 93 -16.52 15.22 1.52
C THR A 93 -15.31 14.50 0.95
N GLY A 94 -14.09 14.96 1.21
CA GLY A 94 -12.88 14.44 0.59
C GLY A 94 -12.88 14.60 -0.93
N SER A 95 -13.34 15.74 -1.46
CA SER A 95 -13.57 15.94 -2.91
C SER A 95 -12.31 15.74 -3.77
N SER A 96 -11.12 16.01 -3.22
CA SER A 96 -9.84 15.80 -3.91
C SER A 96 -9.48 14.32 -4.11
N SER A 97 -10.17 13.38 -3.46
CA SER A 97 -9.97 11.93 -3.65
C SER A 97 -10.29 11.46 -5.06
N CYS A 98 -11.21 12.12 -5.77
CA CYS A 98 -11.59 11.84 -7.16
C CYS A 98 -11.23 12.96 -8.15
N ALA A 99 -10.44 13.96 -7.72
CA ALA A 99 -10.01 15.04 -8.61
C ALA A 99 -9.01 14.52 -9.64
N THR A 100 -9.12 14.95 -10.90
CA THR A 100 -8.21 14.55 -11.99
C THR A 100 -6.77 14.99 -11.75
N ASN A 101 -6.58 16.10 -11.02
CA ASN A 101 -5.29 16.63 -10.60
C ASN A 101 -4.97 16.35 -9.12
N GLY A 102 -5.69 15.43 -8.47
CA GLY A 102 -5.38 15.01 -7.10
C GLY A 102 -3.99 14.38 -7.01
N ILE A 103 -3.33 14.52 -5.86
CA ILE A 103 -1.94 14.08 -5.68
C ILE A 103 -1.74 12.58 -5.99
N ALA A 104 -2.71 11.73 -5.63
CA ALA A 104 -2.64 10.31 -5.92
C ALA A 104 -2.72 10.02 -7.43
N GLN A 105 -3.63 10.69 -8.14
CA GLN A 105 -3.81 10.57 -9.59
C GLN A 105 -2.56 11.05 -10.34
N VAL A 106 -2.03 12.22 -9.96
CA VAL A 106 -0.80 12.77 -10.56
C VAL A 106 0.39 11.84 -10.35
N ALA A 107 0.52 11.26 -9.15
CA ALA A 107 1.58 10.31 -8.83
C ALA A 107 1.41 8.99 -9.59
N LEU A 108 0.21 8.42 -9.65
CA LEU A 108 -0.09 7.20 -10.42
C LEU A 108 0.29 7.37 -11.89
N GLY A 109 -0.16 8.43 -12.55
CA GLY A 109 0.15 8.65 -13.97
C GLY A 109 1.64 8.81 -14.25
N LYS A 110 2.38 9.47 -13.34
CA LYS A 110 3.85 9.57 -13.47
C LYS A 110 4.54 8.24 -13.23
N LEU A 111 4.12 7.46 -12.24
CA LEU A 111 4.67 6.14 -11.98
C LEU A 111 4.39 5.20 -13.15
N ARG A 112 3.15 5.16 -13.64
CA ARG A 112 2.75 4.35 -14.80
C ARG A 112 3.58 4.67 -16.04
N ALA A 113 3.88 5.95 -16.27
CA ALA A 113 4.76 6.38 -17.36
C ALA A 113 6.22 5.92 -17.19
N ASP A 114 6.70 5.80 -15.95
CA ASP A 114 8.08 5.40 -15.65
C ASP A 114 8.28 3.88 -15.72
N VAL A 115 7.37 3.12 -15.08
CA VAL A 115 7.56 1.67 -14.83
C VAL A 115 6.71 0.77 -15.73
N GLY A 116 5.75 1.34 -16.47
CA GLY A 116 4.89 0.59 -17.37
C GLY A 116 4.18 -0.58 -16.67
N ASP A 117 4.40 -1.80 -17.17
CA ASP A 117 3.83 -3.04 -16.65
C ASP A 117 4.80 -3.84 -15.75
N ASP A 118 6.00 -3.31 -15.45
CA ASP A 118 6.99 -4.00 -14.64
C ASP A 118 6.67 -3.96 -13.13
N VAL A 119 5.86 -2.98 -12.70
CA VAL A 119 5.41 -2.80 -11.32
C VAL A 119 3.89 -2.64 -11.27
N VAL A 120 3.24 -3.40 -10.39
CA VAL A 120 1.82 -3.26 -10.08
C VAL A 120 1.61 -2.03 -9.19
N LEU A 121 0.85 -1.07 -9.68
CA LEU A 121 0.44 0.12 -8.92
C LEU A 121 -0.91 -0.16 -8.27
N ILE A 122 -0.95 -0.18 -6.94
CA ILE A 122 -2.17 -0.36 -6.15
C ILE A 122 -2.56 1.01 -5.60
N ALA A 123 -3.76 1.46 -5.94
CA ALA A 123 -4.29 2.73 -5.50
C ALA A 123 -5.24 2.55 -4.32
N ASP A 124 -4.96 3.23 -3.19
CA ASP A 124 -5.89 3.27 -2.07
C ASP A 124 -7.25 3.83 -2.52
N THR A 125 -8.37 3.21 -2.13
CA THR A 125 -9.73 3.68 -2.47
C THR A 125 -10.46 4.00 -1.18
N CYS A 126 -10.02 5.08 -0.53
CA CYS A 126 -10.62 5.62 0.67
C CYS A 126 -10.65 7.15 0.59
N VAL A 127 -11.34 7.79 1.55
CA VAL A 127 -11.45 9.25 1.63
C VAL A 127 -10.96 9.81 2.97
N CYS A 128 -10.57 8.97 3.93
CA CYS A 128 -10.14 9.43 5.25
C CYS A 128 -9.01 10.46 5.20
N GLU A 129 -8.03 10.25 4.31
CA GLU A 129 -6.90 11.17 4.13
C GLU A 129 -7.30 12.50 3.48
N TYR A 130 -8.47 12.54 2.82
CA TYR A 130 -8.99 13.70 2.09
C TYR A 130 -10.07 14.44 2.88
N THR A 131 -10.68 13.80 3.86
CA THR A 131 -11.70 14.43 4.70
C THR A 131 -11.09 15.25 5.84
N ASP A 132 -11.68 16.40 6.16
CA ASP A 132 -11.22 17.25 7.28
C ASP A 132 -11.45 16.61 8.66
N HIS A 133 -12.41 15.70 8.76
CA HIS A 133 -12.74 14.93 9.96
C HIS A 133 -12.03 13.58 10.06
N GLY A 134 -11.37 13.09 9.00
CA GLY A 134 -10.62 11.83 9.01
C GLY A 134 -11.43 10.54 8.93
N HIS A 135 -12.77 10.59 8.92
CA HIS A 135 -13.61 9.41 8.65
C HIS A 135 -13.51 8.91 7.20
N CYS A 136 -13.66 7.60 7.02
CA CYS A 136 -13.61 6.92 5.72
C CYS A 136 -14.90 7.10 4.90
N GLY A 137 -15.54 8.26 4.94
CA GLY A 137 -16.77 8.49 4.19
C GLY A 137 -17.45 9.80 4.53
N ILE A 138 -18.58 10.06 3.86
CA ILE A 138 -19.41 11.24 4.07
C ILE A 138 -20.10 11.11 5.43
N VAL A 139 -19.91 12.09 6.31
CA VAL A 139 -20.53 12.11 7.64
C VAL A 139 -21.85 12.88 7.59
N ASP A 140 -22.91 12.28 8.12
CA ASP A 140 -24.23 12.91 8.23
C ASP A 140 -24.35 13.88 9.42
N GLU A 141 -25.50 14.54 9.55
CA GLU A 141 -25.77 15.50 10.63
C GLU A 141 -25.71 14.88 12.03
N GLN A 142 -25.81 13.54 12.15
CA GLN A 142 -25.72 12.82 13.41
C GLN A 142 -24.29 12.35 13.72
N GLY A 143 -23.32 12.64 12.85
CA GLY A 143 -21.93 12.23 13.01
C GLY A 143 -21.68 10.78 12.59
N VAL A 144 -22.59 10.18 11.82
CA VAL A 144 -22.47 8.80 11.34
C VAL A 144 -22.00 8.80 9.88
N VAL A 145 -21.10 7.87 9.54
CA VAL A 145 -20.68 7.68 8.14
C VAL A 145 -21.85 7.13 7.34
N ASN A 146 -22.33 7.91 6.38
CA ASN A 146 -23.37 7.50 5.45
C ASN A 146 -22.78 6.54 4.42
N ASN A 147 -23.10 5.26 4.57
CA ASN A 147 -22.60 4.18 3.72
C ASN A 147 -22.88 4.41 2.23
N ASP A 148 -24.14 4.65 1.86
CA ASP A 148 -24.55 4.66 0.45
C ASP A 148 -24.05 5.91 -0.27
N ALA A 149 -24.06 7.06 0.41
CA ALA A 149 -23.45 8.28 -0.13
C ALA A 149 -21.93 8.10 -0.34
N THR A 150 -21.26 7.39 0.59
CA THR A 150 -19.82 7.10 0.50
C THR A 150 -19.50 6.17 -0.67
N LEU A 151 -20.33 5.16 -0.95
CA LEU A 151 -20.12 4.25 -2.08
C LEU A 151 -20.06 4.98 -3.43
N GLY A 152 -20.90 6.01 -3.62
CA GLY A 152 -20.87 6.83 -4.83
C GLY A 152 -19.53 7.56 -5.02
N LEU A 153 -18.98 8.10 -3.93
CA LEU A 153 -17.68 8.75 -3.92
C LEU A 153 -16.54 7.74 -4.15
N TYR A 154 -16.61 6.56 -3.54
CA TYR A 154 -15.63 5.49 -3.78
C TYR A 154 -15.60 5.04 -5.24
N ALA A 155 -16.75 4.92 -5.88
CA ALA A 155 -16.83 4.60 -7.31
C ALA A 155 -16.15 5.70 -8.16
N ALA A 156 -16.42 6.97 -7.88
CA ALA A 156 -15.80 8.09 -8.58
C ALA A 156 -14.27 8.12 -8.36
N THR A 157 -13.81 7.90 -7.12
CA THR A 157 -12.38 7.81 -6.77
C THR A 157 -11.69 6.66 -7.48
N ALA A 158 -12.32 5.48 -7.54
CA ALA A 158 -11.77 4.33 -8.23
C ALA A 158 -11.61 4.59 -9.74
N VAL A 159 -12.62 5.18 -10.40
CA VAL A 159 -12.54 5.54 -11.82
C VAL A 159 -11.45 6.59 -12.05
N ALA A 160 -11.40 7.65 -11.25
CA ALA A 160 -10.38 8.70 -11.39
C ALA A 160 -8.94 8.17 -11.22
N LYS A 161 -8.74 7.19 -10.34
CA LYS A 161 -7.45 6.52 -10.14
C LYS A 161 -7.12 5.58 -11.31
N ALA A 162 -8.08 4.81 -11.80
CA ALA A 162 -7.90 3.95 -12.97
C ALA A 162 -7.62 4.73 -14.26
N ASP A 163 -8.25 5.90 -14.46
CA ASP A 163 -8.01 6.78 -15.60
C ASP A 163 -6.59 7.39 -15.56
N ALA A 164 -6.00 7.50 -14.36
CA ALA A 164 -4.66 8.05 -14.18
C ALA A 164 -3.54 7.06 -14.53
N GLY A 165 -3.76 5.75 -14.36
CA GLY A 165 -2.80 4.69 -14.68
C GLY A 165 -2.81 3.54 -13.68
#